data_AF-A0A060C1J2-F1
#
_entry.id   AF-A0A060C1J2-F1
#
_cell.length_a   1.000
_cell.length_b   1.000
_cell.length_c   1.000
_cell.angle_alpha   90.00
_cell.angle_beta   90.00
_cell.angle_gamma   90.00
#
_symmetry.space_group_name_H-M   'P 1'
#
loop_
_entity.id
_entity.type
_entity.pdbx_description
1 polymer ?
#
loop_
_entity_poly.entity_id
_entity_poly.type
_entity_poly.pdbx_seq_one_letter_code
_entity_poly.pdbx_strand_id
1 'polypeptide(L)'
;MLYRRESDPLTAFAGLSRILIVSDAWEPQVNGVVRTLRTVTDEMRAMGKTVEVVGPDRFSTIPMPSYPEIRLALFPRRKLTKLIEEFQPDALHVATEGPLGMAARA
;
A
#
# COMPACT_ATOMS: atom_id res chain seq x y z
N MET A 1 -36.04 -14.24 -7.19
CA MET A 1 -35.25 -13.04 -6.84
C MET A 1 -33.80 -13.36 -7.19
N LEU A 2 -33.37 -12.96 -8.39
CA LEU A 2 -32.03 -13.29 -8.91
C LEU A 2 -31.00 -12.40 -8.21
N TYR A 3 -30.10 -13.01 -7.45
CA TYR A 3 -28.92 -12.33 -6.91
C TYR A 3 -28.06 -11.92 -8.11
N ARG A 4 -28.07 -10.62 -8.44
CA ARG A 4 -27.17 -10.04 -9.42
C ARG A 4 -25.76 -10.24 -8.86
N ARG A 5 -25.01 -11.18 -9.44
CA ARG A 5 -23.60 -11.39 -9.14
C ARG A 5 -22.89 -10.08 -9.50
N GLU A 6 -22.69 -9.21 -8.52
CA GLU A 6 -21.69 -8.15 -8.61
C GLU A 6 -20.40 -8.83 -9.07
N SER A 7 -19.74 -8.21 -10.06
CA SER A 7 -18.61 -8.72 -10.85
C SER A 7 -17.73 -9.72 -10.11
N ASP A 8 -17.48 -10.87 -10.73
CA ASP A 8 -16.50 -11.86 -10.26
C ASP A 8 -15.17 -11.17 -9.87
N PRO A 9 -14.67 -11.33 -8.63
CA PRO A 9 -13.49 -10.64 -8.14
C PRO A 9 -12.25 -10.82 -9.02
N LEU A 10 -12.12 -11.98 -9.67
CA LEU A 10 -11.02 -12.25 -10.59
C LEU A 10 -11.13 -11.41 -11.86
N THR A 11 -12.35 -11.23 -12.36
CA THR A 11 -12.62 -10.34 -13.50
C THR A 11 -12.35 -8.87 -13.13
N ALA A 12 -12.73 -8.45 -11.92
CA ALA A 12 -12.45 -7.10 -11.43
C ALA A 12 -10.94 -6.84 -11.33
N PHE A 13 -10.18 -7.76 -10.73
CA PHE A 13 -8.71 -7.66 -10.64
C PHE A 13 -8.04 -7.68 -12.03
N ALA A 14 -8.54 -8.51 -12.95
CA ALA A 14 -8.03 -8.56 -14.32
C ALA A 14 -8.09 -7.18 -15.01
N GLY A 15 -9.13 -6.40 -14.74
CA GLY A 15 -9.31 -5.05 -15.29
C GLY A 15 -8.43 -3.95 -14.68
N LEU A 16 -7.81 -4.17 -13.51
CA LEU A 16 -6.92 -3.18 -12.89
C LEU A 16 -5.59 -3.11 -13.62
N SER A 17 -5.03 -1.92 -13.82
CA SER A 17 -3.71 -1.71 -14.43
C SER A 17 -2.71 -1.10 -13.45
N ARG A 18 -3.18 -0.21 -12.56
CA ARG A 18 -2.36 0.54 -11.62
C ARG A 18 -2.80 0.29 -10.19
N ILE A 19 -1.92 -0.28 -9.38
CA ILE A 19 -2.20 -0.65 -8.00
C ILE A 19 -1.22 0.07 -7.10
N LEU A 20 -1.75 0.82 -6.13
CA LEU A 20 -0.93 1.47 -5.10
C LEU A 20 -1.07 0.70 -3.79
N ILE A 21 0.05 0.30 -3.20
CA ILE A 21 0.09 -0.29 -1.88
C ILE A 21 0.63 0.75 -0.90
N VAL A 22 -0.06 0.94 0.22
CA VAL A 22 0.41 1.78 1.34
C VAL A 22 0.75 0.89 2.51
N SER A 23 1.97 1.01 3.02
CA SER A 23 2.46 0.19 4.13
C SER A 23 3.38 1.00 5.05
N ASP A 24 3.18 0.89 6.35
CA ASP A 24 4.08 1.37 7.40
C ASP A 24 5.31 0.47 7.55
N ALA A 25 5.30 -0.71 6.92
CA ALA A 25 6.41 -1.63 6.83
C ALA A 25 6.86 -1.78 5.37
N TRP A 26 7.98 -1.13 5.03
CA TRP A 26 8.58 -1.21 3.71
C TRP A 26 10.11 -1.20 3.81
N GLU A 27 10.79 -1.34 2.68
CA GLU A 27 12.25 -1.29 2.60
C GLU A 27 12.81 0.00 3.21
N PRO A 28 13.96 -0.03 3.88
CA PRO A 28 14.93 -1.14 3.99
C PRO A 28 14.66 -2.14 5.14
N GLN A 29 13.49 -2.11 5.78
CA GLN A 29 13.19 -3.00 6.91
C GLN A 29 13.19 -4.48 6.47
N VAL A 30 13.78 -5.36 7.29
CA VAL A 30 13.80 -6.80 7.04
C VAL A 30 12.84 -7.49 8.01
N ASN A 31 11.59 -7.73 7.57
CA ASN A 31 10.61 -8.47 8.34
C ASN A 31 9.64 -9.27 7.43
N GLY A 32 8.74 -10.02 8.06
CA GLY A 32 7.75 -10.85 7.34
C GLY A 32 6.77 -10.05 6.49
N VAL A 33 6.39 -8.84 6.91
CA VAL A 33 5.48 -7.96 6.15
C VAL A 33 6.15 -7.49 4.86
N VAL A 34 7.37 -6.95 4.96
CA VAL A 34 8.14 -6.49 3.78
C VAL A 34 8.35 -7.64 2.80
N ARG A 35 8.74 -8.83 3.30
CA ARG A 35 8.94 -10.01 2.45
C ARG A 35 7.65 -10.42 1.71
N THR A 36 6.53 -10.40 2.41
CA THR A 36 5.22 -10.75 1.83
C THR A 36 4.81 -9.73 0.78
N LEU A 37 4.84 -8.44 1.12
CA LEU A 37 4.47 -7.36 0.20
C LEU A 37 5.38 -7.30 -1.02
N ARG A 38 6.69 -7.55 -0.86
CA ARG A 38 7.61 -7.65 -2.00
C ARG A 38 7.22 -8.80 -2.93
N THR A 39 7.00 -9.99 -2.38
CA THR A 39 6.58 -11.16 -3.17
C THR A 39 5.28 -10.88 -3.92
N VAL A 40 4.26 -10.35 -3.24
CA VAL A 40 2.97 -10.00 -3.86
C VAL A 40 3.15 -8.93 -4.94
N THR A 41 3.99 -7.91 -4.68
CA THR A 41 4.28 -6.85 -5.65
C THR A 41 4.97 -7.40 -6.90
N ASP A 42 5.95 -8.29 -6.73
CA ASP A 42 6.70 -8.90 -7.83
C ASP A 42 5.79 -9.79 -8.68
N GLU A 43 4.92 -10.59 -8.05
CA GLU A 43 3.94 -11.42 -8.77
C GLU A 43 2.93 -10.56 -9.53
N MET A 44 2.39 -9.50 -8.93
CA MET A 44 1.47 -8.59 -9.63
C MET A 44 2.15 -7.89 -10.82
N ARG A 45 3.41 -7.50 -10.67
CA ARG A 45 4.21 -6.93 -11.78
C ARG A 45 4.43 -7.96 -12.89
N ALA A 46 4.72 -9.21 -12.54
CA ALA A 46 4.85 -10.31 -13.50
C ALA A 46 3.52 -10.57 -14.25
N MET A 47 2.37 -10.29 -13.63
CA MET A 47 1.05 -10.29 -14.26
C MET A 47 0.75 -9.03 -15.11
N GLY A 48 1.74 -8.16 -15.33
CA GLY A 48 1.61 -6.96 -16.18
C GLY A 48 1.00 -5.74 -15.48
N LYS A 49 0.84 -5.77 -14.15
CA LYS A 49 0.32 -4.62 -13.39
C LYS A 49 1.43 -3.61 -13.11
N THR A 50 1.09 -2.33 -13.15
CA THR A 50 1.95 -1.26 -12.63
C THR A 50 1.70 -1.14 -11.13
N VAL A 51 2.67 -1.56 -10.32
CA VAL A 51 2.54 -1.57 -8.86
C VAL A 51 3.57 -0.65 -8.21
N GLU A 52 3.07 0.26 -7.38
CA GLU A 52 3.88 1.13 -6.54
C GLU A 52 3.59 0.88 -5.06
N VAL A 53 4.64 0.95 -4.23
CA VAL A 53 4.51 0.85 -2.78
C VAL A 53 4.99 2.15 -2.13
N VAL A 54 4.12 2.75 -1.33
CA VAL A 54 4.41 3.94 -0.52
C VAL A 54 4.72 3.50 0.89
N GLY A 55 6.01 3.57 1.24
CA GLY A 55 6.56 3.25 2.55
C GLY A 55 6.89 4.47 3.41
N PRO A 56 7.29 4.25 4.68
CA PRO A 56 7.69 5.32 5.61
C PRO A 56 8.99 6.03 5.19
N ASP A 57 9.82 5.42 4.35
CA ASP A 57 11.06 5.96 3.79
C ASP A 57 10.86 7.29 3.05
N ARG A 58 9.63 7.53 2.56
CA ARG A 58 9.27 8.77 1.85
C ARG A 58 8.84 9.90 2.78
N PHE A 59 8.88 9.73 4.10
CA PHE A 59 8.36 10.70 5.07
C PHE A 59 9.37 11.00 6.17
N SER A 60 9.17 12.13 6.85
CA SER A 60 9.82 12.35 8.14
C SER A 60 9.30 11.31 9.13
N THR A 61 10.20 10.66 9.86
CA THR A 61 9.85 9.53 10.72
C THR A 61 10.46 9.66 12.11
N ILE A 62 9.78 9.09 13.09
CA ILE A 62 10.31 8.85 14.44
C ILE A 62 10.37 7.35 14.72
N PRO A 63 11.34 6.87 15.52
CA PRO A 63 11.33 5.49 15.99
C PRO A 63 10.10 5.26 16.89
N MET A 64 9.46 4.09 16.77
CA MET A 64 8.43 3.68 17.71
C MET A 64 9.05 3.45 19.11
N PRO A 65 8.41 3.89 20.21
CA PRO A 65 9.01 3.80 21.55
C PRO A 65 9.40 2.37 21.97
N SER A 66 8.58 1.38 21.63
CA SER A 66 8.79 -0.01 22.03
C SER A 66 9.60 -0.84 21.01
N TYR A 67 9.68 -0.36 19.76
CA TYR A 67 10.30 -1.05 18.62
C TYR A 67 10.99 -0.02 17.70
N PRO A 68 12.17 0.50 18.06
CA PRO A 68 12.80 1.63 17.37
C PRO A 68 13.13 1.40 15.89
N GLU A 69 13.21 0.14 15.47
CA GLU A 69 13.34 -0.28 14.08
C GLU A 69 12.11 0.03 13.23
N ILE A 70 10.94 0.20 13.86
CA ILE A 70 9.71 0.65 13.20
C ILE A 70 9.74 2.17 13.10
N ARG A 71 9.71 2.66 11.85
CA ARG A 71 9.74 4.08 11.51
C ARG A 71 8.31 4.58 11.32
N LEU A 72 7.81 5.36 12.28
CA LEU A 72 6.46 5.93 12.23
C LEU A 72 6.47 7.24 11.44
N ALA A 73 5.71 7.31 10.35
CA ALA A 73 5.59 8.51 9.53
C ALA A 73 4.87 9.64 10.28
N LEU A 74 5.46 10.84 10.28
CA LEU A 74 4.89 12.03 10.89
C LEU A 74 4.00 12.78 9.92
N PHE A 75 2.77 13.07 10.33
CA PHE A 75 1.78 13.87 9.60
C PHE A 75 1.68 13.51 8.09
N PRO A 76 1.54 12.23 7.72
CA PRO A 76 1.74 11.81 6.33
C PRO A 76 0.66 12.27 5.37
N ARG A 77 -0.55 12.61 5.87
CA ARG A 77 -1.77 12.82 5.07
C ARG A 77 -1.55 13.66 3.82
N ARG A 78 -1.05 14.90 3.94
CA ARG A 78 -0.90 15.82 2.80
C ARG A 78 0.01 15.26 1.70
N LYS A 79 1.15 14.69 2.09
CA LYS A 79 2.11 14.13 1.13
C LYS A 79 1.58 12.82 0.53
N LEU A 80 0.94 11.98 1.34
CA LEU A 80 0.33 10.74 0.88
C LEU A 80 -0.79 11.00 -0.13
N THR A 81 -1.70 11.95 0.13
CA THR A 81 -2.75 12.35 -0.82
C THR A 81 -2.15 12.78 -2.15
N LYS A 82 -1.11 13.62 -2.12
CA LYS A 82 -0.41 14.05 -3.35
C LYS A 82 0.18 12.86 -4.12
N LEU A 83 0.82 11.91 -3.43
CA LEU A 83 1.38 10.71 -4.08
C LEU A 83 0.28 9.83 -4.70
N ILE A 84 -0.86 9.69 -4.02
CA ILE A 84 -2.03 8.96 -4.56
C ILE A 84 -2.57 9.68 -5.80
N GLU A 85 -2.73 11.00 -5.74
CA GLU A 85 -3.21 11.82 -6.87
C GLU A 85 -2.24 11.80 -8.05
N GLU A 86 -0.93 11.84 -7.82
CA GLU A 86 0.06 11.73 -8.89
C GLU A 86 0.08 10.33 -9.51
N PHE A 87 -0.09 9.29 -8.67
CA PHE A 87 -0.12 7.92 -9.14
C PHE A 87 -1.48 7.48 -9.71
N GLN A 88 -2.59 8.20 -9.55
CA GLN A 88 -3.92 7.84 -10.13
C GLN A 88 -4.19 6.31 -10.16
N PRO A 89 -4.19 5.60 -9.00
CA PRO A 89 -4.37 4.15 -8.98
C PRO A 89 -5.81 3.74 -9.32
N ASP A 90 -5.97 2.60 -9.97
CA ASP A 90 -7.27 1.93 -10.12
C ASP A 90 -7.72 1.31 -8.79
N ALA A 91 -6.75 0.90 -7.96
CA ALA A 91 -6.99 0.34 -6.63
C ALA A 91 -5.92 0.74 -5.61
N LEU A 92 -6.36 1.02 -4.39
CA LEU A 92 -5.53 1.31 -3.23
C LEU A 92 -5.60 0.15 -2.23
N HIS A 93 -4.46 -0.46 -1.92
CA HIS A 93 -4.35 -1.48 -0.88
C HIS A 93 -3.65 -0.92 0.36
N VAL A 94 -4.35 -0.86 1.49
CA VAL A 94 -3.80 -0.42 2.77
C VAL A 94 -3.36 -1.64 3.56
N ALA A 95 -2.05 -1.91 3.61
CA ALA A 95 -1.47 -3.13 4.13
C ALA A 95 -1.20 -3.13 5.65
N THR A 96 -1.24 -1.96 6.29
CA THR A 96 -0.89 -1.78 7.70
C THR A 96 -1.83 -0.79 8.39
N GLU A 97 -1.79 -0.78 9.73
CA GLU A 97 -2.65 0.06 10.59
C GLU A 97 -1.90 1.25 11.23
N GLY A 98 -0.66 1.52 10.81
CA GLY A 98 0.14 2.63 11.35
C GLY A 98 -0.24 4.00 10.75
N PRO A 99 0.57 5.05 10.99
CA PRO A 99 0.26 6.40 10.54
C PRO A 99 -0.04 6.54 9.04
N LEU A 100 0.67 5.80 8.18
CA LEU A 100 0.39 5.78 6.73
C LEU A 100 -0.93 5.09 6.44
N GLY A 101 -1.18 3.93 7.04
CA GLY A 101 -2.43 3.20 6.86
C GLY A 101 -3.66 3.98 7.33
N MET A 102 -3.56 4.66 8.47
CA MET A 102 -4.60 5.55 8.97
C MET A 102 -4.84 6.74 8.03
N ALA A 103 -3.76 7.37 7.54
CA ALA A 103 -3.88 8.51 6.64
C ALA A 103 -4.44 8.13 5.26
N ALA A 104 -4.23 6.91 4.79
CA ALA A 104 -4.81 6.40 3.55
C ALA A 104 -6.34 6.22 3.62
N ARG A 105 -6.91 6.09 4.83
CA ARG A 105 -8.35 5.83 5.07
C ARG A 105 -9.17 7.09 5.38
N ALA A 106 -8.53 8.25 5.56
CA ALA A 106 -9.12 9.46 6.17
C ALA A 106 -9.19 10.67 5.24
#